data_AF-A0AAD6SWL5-F1
#
_entry.id   AF-A0AAD6SWL5-F1
#
_cell.length_a   1.000
_cell.length_b   1.000
_cell.length_c   1.000
_cell.angle_alpha   90.00
_cell.angle_beta   90.00
_cell.angle_gamma   90.00
#
_symmetry.space_group_name_H-M   'P 1'
#
loop_
_entity.id
_entity.type
_entity.pdbx_description
1 polymer ?
#
loop_
_entity_poly.entity_id
_entity_poly.type
_entity_poly.pdbx_seq_one_letter_code
_entity_poly.pdbx_strand_id
1 'polypeptide(L)'
;MWAFTRLSLAAVVLAPALSAHAAQIVIEVGPGEQKIFTPSNITASVGDVVSFHFLTGNHSVTQSSFATPCEPLAGGVDSGFQAVAADTTSIPEFSFAINNASAPLFFFSKQTIPVNECNKGMVFSINQNPNSAKSFAAFQANAKADVPAATATAGVSSSTVTAVPAAASSGAKILVQVGAGGGLTFSPSNISANIGDNVAFQFINKNHSVTQSSFASPCEALVGGIDSGFQFVAANATAVPEFGFTITNASKPLFFFSKQTIPVNECNKGMVFSINQDPNSANSFTAFQANAKADVPAATATAGVSSSTVAAVPAATSSGAKILVQVGAGGGLTFSPSNISANIGDNVAFQFINRNHSITQSSFASPCEALASGIDSGFQFVAANATAVPEFSFTITNASIPLFFFSKQTVPVNECNKGMVFSINQNPNSAKSFAAFQAHAKADIQPAAKANTKGRRVHARDFAKVAGK
;
A
#
# COMPACT_ATOMS: atom_id res chain seq x y z
N MET A 1 22.45 -56.50 58.71
CA MET A 1 22.07 -55.21 58.08
C MET A 1 22.28 -55.34 56.57
N TRP A 2 21.23 -55.67 55.82
CA TRP A 2 21.26 -55.68 54.35
C TRP A 2 20.31 -54.60 53.87
N ALA A 3 20.84 -53.58 53.19
CA ALA A 3 20.09 -52.45 52.68
C ALA A 3 19.57 -52.77 51.27
N PHE A 4 18.25 -52.81 51.10
CA PHE A 4 17.60 -52.92 49.80
C PHE A 4 17.36 -51.52 49.23
N THR A 5 18.08 -51.17 48.17
CA THR A 5 17.86 -49.93 47.41
C THR A 5 16.73 -50.16 46.40
N ARG A 6 15.62 -49.44 46.54
CA ARG A 6 14.48 -49.50 45.62
C ARG A 6 14.79 -48.70 44.36
N LEU A 7 14.80 -49.37 43.21
CA LEU A 7 14.94 -48.76 41.90
C LEU A 7 13.55 -48.36 41.39
N SER A 8 13.25 -47.06 41.39
CA SER A 8 12.01 -46.52 40.83
C SER A 8 12.13 -46.40 39.31
N LEU A 9 11.41 -47.24 38.56
CA LEU A 9 11.23 -47.11 37.12
C LEU A 9 10.31 -45.91 36.82
N ALA A 10 10.86 -44.82 36.30
CA ALA A 10 10.08 -43.73 35.74
C ALA A 10 9.68 -44.10 34.29
N ALA A 11 8.40 -44.41 34.08
CA ALA A 11 7.84 -44.62 32.76
C ALA A 11 7.70 -43.25 32.05
N VAL A 12 8.55 -42.99 31.07
CA VAL A 12 8.44 -41.84 30.17
C VAL A 12 7.30 -42.11 29.18
N VAL A 13 6.15 -41.47 29.40
CA VAL A 13 5.05 -41.47 28.43
C VAL A 13 5.40 -40.47 27.34
N LEU A 14 5.82 -40.97 26.18
CA LEU A 14 6.00 -40.14 24.98
C LEU A 14 4.60 -39.81 24.43
N ALA A 15 4.09 -38.61 24.71
CA ALA A 15 2.88 -38.10 24.07
C ALA A 15 3.20 -37.80 22.58
N PRO A 16 2.41 -38.30 21.61
CA PRO A 16 2.59 -37.92 20.22
C PRO A 16 2.27 -36.43 20.08
N ALA A 17 3.27 -35.65 19.65
CA ALA A 17 3.05 -34.27 19.25
C ALA A 17 2.21 -34.27 17.97
N LEU A 18 0.92 -33.96 18.10
CA LEU A 18 0.08 -33.60 16.95
C LEU A 18 0.67 -32.32 16.35
N SER A 19 1.44 -32.43 15.27
CA SER A 19 1.74 -31.29 14.41
C SER A 19 0.42 -30.81 13.81
N ALA A 20 -0.14 -29.73 14.36
CA ALA A 20 -1.22 -29.00 13.73
C ALA A 20 -0.67 -28.40 12.42
N HIS A 21 -1.00 -29.01 11.29
CA HIS A 21 -0.71 -28.43 9.99
C HIS A 21 -1.61 -27.22 9.78
N ALA A 22 -1.00 -26.09 9.38
CA ALA A 22 -1.73 -24.92 8.91
C ALA A 22 -2.63 -25.31 7.74
N ALA A 23 -3.92 -25.03 7.82
CA ALA A 23 -4.85 -25.31 6.73
C ALA A 23 -4.67 -24.28 5.60
N GLN A 24 -4.75 -24.72 4.35
CA GLN A 24 -4.88 -23.84 3.20
C GLN A 24 -6.37 -23.71 2.87
N ILE A 25 -6.90 -22.49 2.98
CA ILE A 25 -8.31 -22.17 2.74
C ILE A 25 -8.39 -21.35 1.45
N VAL A 26 -9.03 -21.91 0.42
CA VAL A 26 -9.15 -21.28 -0.89
C VAL A 26 -10.47 -20.53 -1.00
N ILE A 27 -10.40 -19.30 -1.48
CA ILE A 27 -11.52 -18.41 -1.79
C ILE A 27 -11.49 -18.09 -3.27
N GLU A 28 -12.57 -18.38 -3.97
CA GLU A 28 -12.75 -17.97 -5.36
C GLU A 28 -13.25 -16.52 -5.42
N VAL A 29 -12.61 -15.70 -6.24
CA VAL A 29 -12.96 -14.30 -6.46
C VAL A 29 -13.52 -14.16 -7.86
N GLY A 30 -14.78 -13.74 -7.92
CA GLY A 30 -15.54 -13.59 -9.16
C GLY A 30 -15.76 -14.87 -9.96
N PRO A 31 -16.26 -15.98 -9.34
CA PRO A 31 -16.64 -17.17 -10.10
C PRO A 31 -17.80 -16.86 -11.05
N GLY A 32 -17.70 -17.31 -12.31
CA GLY A 32 -18.77 -17.18 -13.31
C GLY A 32 -19.22 -15.74 -13.56
N GLU A 33 -18.26 -14.79 -13.64
CA GLU A 33 -18.50 -13.35 -13.85
C GLU A 33 -19.29 -12.65 -12.73
N GLN A 34 -19.46 -13.31 -11.59
CA GLN A 34 -20.17 -12.74 -10.45
C GLN A 34 -19.28 -11.78 -9.66
N LYS A 35 -19.87 -10.82 -8.95
CA LYS A 35 -19.15 -9.86 -8.09
C LYS A 35 -19.19 -10.32 -6.64
N ILE A 36 -18.62 -11.49 -6.38
CA ILE A 36 -18.68 -12.17 -5.07
C ILE A 36 -17.36 -12.85 -4.71
N PHE A 37 -17.18 -13.08 -3.41
CA PHE A 37 -16.21 -14.01 -2.86
C PHE A 37 -16.93 -15.33 -2.52
N THR A 38 -16.35 -16.47 -2.89
CA THR A 38 -16.93 -17.79 -2.65
C THR A 38 -15.92 -18.70 -1.95
N PRO A 39 -16.16 -19.12 -0.69
CA PRO A 39 -17.25 -18.68 0.18
C PRO A 39 -17.11 -17.20 0.60
N SER A 40 -18.23 -16.56 0.93
CA SER A 40 -18.25 -15.13 1.31
C SER A 40 -17.80 -14.87 2.75
N ASN A 41 -17.68 -15.91 3.55
CA ASN A 41 -17.12 -15.87 4.88
C ASN A 41 -16.54 -17.23 5.27
N ILE A 42 -15.51 -17.23 6.11
CA ILE A 42 -14.85 -18.44 6.61
C ILE A 42 -14.54 -18.34 8.10
N THR A 43 -14.21 -19.49 8.69
CA THR A 43 -13.50 -19.58 9.96
C THR A 43 -12.08 -20.06 9.68
N ALA A 44 -11.08 -19.46 10.32
CA ALA A 44 -9.68 -19.78 10.17
C ALA A 44 -8.93 -19.63 11.50
N SER A 45 -8.01 -20.55 11.78
CA SER A 45 -7.16 -20.54 12.96
C SER A 45 -5.87 -19.76 12.72
N VAL A 46 -5.22 -19.30 13.79
CA VAL A 46 -3.85 -18.74 13.67
C VAL A 46 -2.93 -19.79 13.04
N GLY A 47 -2.21 -19.39 12.00
CA GLY A 47 -1.34 -20.24 11.20
C GLY A 47 -1.94 -20.66 9.86
N ASP A 48 -3.26 -20.68 9.70
CA ASP A 48 -3.91 -21.02 8.43
C ASP A 48 -3.53 -20.00 7.34
N VAL A 49 -3.42 -20.46 6.08
CA VAL A 49 -3.18 -19.63 4.91
C VAL A 49 -4.48 -19.47 4.15
N VAL A 50 -4.93 -18.23 4.00
CA VAL A 50 -6.08 -17.90 3.15
C VAL A 50 -5.55 -17.50 1.79
N SER A 51 -6.00 -18.20 0.76
CA SER A 51 -5.61 -17.97 -0.64
C SER A 51 -6.81 -17.56 -1.48
N PHE A 52 -6.67 -16.50 -2.25
CA PHE A 52 -7.69 -15.94 -3.12
C PHE A 52 -7.32 -16.19 -4.57
N HIS A 53 -8.19 -16.92 -5.26
CA HIS A 53 -8.04 -17.30 -6.67
C HIS A 53 -8.95 -16.42 -7.52
N PHE A 54 -8.39 -15.56 -8.35
CA PHE A 54 -9.15 -14.62 -9.17
C PHE A 54 -9.55 -15.29 -10.49
N LEU A 55 -10.83 -15.50 -10.70
CA LEU A 55 -11.32 -16.37 -11.79
C LEU A 55 -11.72 -15.59 -13.04
N THR A 56 -12.46 -14.49 -12.88
CA THR A 56 -12.90 -13.64 -13.99
C THR A 56 -13.05 -12.20 -13.52
N GLY A 57 -13.01 -11.24 -14.43
CA GLY A 57 -13.24 -9.83 -14.10
C GLY A 57 -12.02 -9.15 -13.47
N ASN A 58 -12.23 -7.96 -12.91
CA ASN A 58 -11.18 -7.20 -12.22
C ASN A 58 -11.61 -6.93 -10.78
N HIS A 59 -10.98 -7.63 -9.84
CA HIS A 59 -11.36 -7.60 -8.43
C HIS A 59 -10.14 -7.31 -7.56
N SER A 60 -10.37 -7.14 -6.26
CA SER A 60 -9.30 -7.01 -5.27
C SER A 60 -9.74 -7.61 -3.93
N VAL A 61 -8.78 -7.89 -3.08
CA VAL A 61 -8.95 -8.24 -1.67
C VAL A 61 -8.31 -7.13 -0.87
N THR A 62 -9.11 -6.17 -0.42
CA THR A 62 -8.65 -5.02 0.38
C THR A 62 -9.27 -5.10 1.76
N GLN A 63 -8.45 -5.14 2.80
CA GLN A 63 -8.93 -5.15 4.18
C GLN A 63 -9.59 -3.81 4.50
N SER A 64 -10.72 -3.85 5.20
CA SER A 64 -11.43 -2.67 5.68
C SER A 64 -11.84 -2.84 7.15
N SER A 65 -12.47 -1.82 7.70
CA SER A 65 -13.09 -1.91 9.01
C SER A 65 -14.57 -2.26 8.86
N PHE A 66 -15.17 -2.84 9.91
CA PHE A 66 -16.62 -3.06 9.93
C PHE A 66 -17.44 -1.76 9.76
N ALA A 67 -16.88 -0.63 10.24
CA ALA A 67 -17.55 0.68 10.24
C ALA A 67 -17.43 1.42 8.91
N THR A 68 -16.33 1.19 8.19
CA THR A 68 -16.01 1.82 6.89
C THR A 68 -15.74 0.71 5.87
N PRO A 69 -16.79 -0.04 5.46
CA PRO A 69 -16.66 -1.28 4.72
C PRO A 69 -16.04 -1.12 3.34
N CYS A 70 -16.22 0.04 2.68
CA CYS A 70 -15.70 0.33 1.35
C CYS A 70 -14.47 1.25 1.35
N GLU A 71 -13.80 1.39 2.50
CA GLU A 71 -12.55 2.14 2.64
C GLU A 71 -11.39 1.22 3.06
N PRO A 72 -10.20 1.35 2.44
CA PRO A 72 -9.03 0.58 2.85
C PRO A 72 -8.66 0.86 4.31
N LEU A 73 -8.41 -0.20 5.07
CA LEU A 73 -7.88 -0.11 6.43
C LEU A 73 -6.40 0.26 6.36
N ALA A 74 -6.00 1.33 7.06
CA ALA A 74 -4.61 1.75 7.13
C ALA A 74 -3.71 0.61 7.67
N GLY A 75 -2.67 0.25 6.92
CA GLY A 75 -1.78 -0.87 7.25
C GLY A 75 -2.42 -2.25 7.13
N GLY A 76 -3.62 -2.34 6.54
CA GLY A 76 -4.32 -3.58 6.27
C GLY A 76 -3.80 -4.31 5.04
N VAL A 77 -4.26 -5.54 4.86
CA VAL A 77 -3.94 -6.39 3.72
C VAL A 77 -4.58 -5.84 2.43
N ASP A 78 -3.82 -5.75 1.33
CA ASP A 78 -4.34 -5.34 0.02
C ASP A 78 -3.64 -6.14 -1.09
N SER A 79 -4.42 -6.86 -1.91
CA SER A 79 -3.91 -7.62 -3.04
C SER A 79 -3.54 -6.77 -4.26
N GLY A 80 -3.95 -5.51 -4.30
CA GLY A 80 -4.06 -4.75 -5.54
C GLY A 80 -5.22 -5.26 -6.43
N PHE A 81 -5.38 -4.63 -7.59
CA PHE A 81 -6.33 -5.09 -8.61
C PHE A 81 -5.78 -6.31 -9.34
N GLN A 82 -6.61 -7.34 -9.48
CA GLN A 82 -6.29 -8.62 -10.10
C GLN A 82 -7.27 -8.82 -11.27
N ALA A 83 -6.82 -8.44 -12.47
CA ALA A 83 -7.62 -8.50 -13.68
C ALA A 83 -7.42 -9.84 -14.41
N VAL A 84 -8.53 -10.48 -14.74
CA VAL A 84 -8.57 -11.82 -15.34
C VAL A 84 -9.55 -11.81 -16.52
N ALA A 85 -9.05 -12.13 -17.71
CA ALA A 85 -9.87 -12.23 -18.90
C ALA A 85 -10.83 -13.43 -18.82
N ALA A 86 -11.87 -13.46 -19.66
CA ALA A 86 -12.65 -14.68 -19.83
C ALA A 86 -11.75 -15.79 -20.41
N ASP A 87 -11.94 -17.03 -19.93
CA ASP A 87 -11.30 -18.26 -20.46
C ASP A 87 -9.77 -18.39 -20.33
N THR A 88 -9.12 -17.62 -19.44
CA THR A 88 -7.68 -17.83 -19.14
C THR A 88 -7.47 -19.09 -18.30
N THR A 89 -6.42 -19.86 -18.63
CA THR A 89 -6.00 -21.05 -17.89
C THR A 89 -5.05 -20.75 -16.72
N SER A 90 -4.57 -19.52 -16.60
CA SER A 90 -3.70 -19.06 -15.51
C SER A 90 -4.42 -18.00 -14.69
N ILE A 91 -4.86 -18.37 -13.49
CA ILE A 91 -5.58 -17.50 -12.58
C ILE A 91 -4.61 -16.88 -11.55
N PRO A 92 -4.62 -15.54 -11.35
CA PRO A 92 -3.84 -14.91 -10.30
C PRO A 92 -4.22 -15.45 -8.91
N GLU A 93 -3.22 -15.51 -8.04
CA GLU A 93 -3.38 -15.94 -6.65
C GLU A 93 -2.81 -14.86 -5.71
N PHE A 94 -3.55 -14.55 -4.64
CA PHE A 94 -3.07 -13.73 -3.53
C PHE A 94 -3.30 -14.49 -2.22
N SER A 95 -2.28 -14.61 -1.39
CA SER A 95 -2.39 -15.34 -0.13
C SER A 95 -1.75 -14.62 1.05
N PHE A 96 -2.29 -14.87 2.24
CA PHE A 96 -1.71 -14.42 3.50
C PHE A 96 -2.01 -15.40 4.63
N ALA A 97 -1.11 -15.43 5.62
CA ALA A 97 -1.29 -16.24 6.82
C ALA A 97 -2.12 -15.50 7.88
N ILE A 98 -3.00 -16.23 8.57
CA ILE A 98 -3.73 -15.72 9.73
C ILE A 98 -2.77 -15.62 10.91
N ASN A 99 -2.37 -14.40 11.23
CA ASN A 99 -1.52 -14.10 12.38
C ASN A 99 -2.33 -13.80 13.66
N ASN A 100 -3.60 -13.44 13.52
CA ASN A 100 -4.50 -13.13 14.63
C ASN A 100 -5.93 -13.54 14.29
N ALA A 101 -6.50 -14.43 15.11
CA ALA A 101 -7.88 -14.91 15.00
C ALA A 101 -8.79 -14.44 16.16
N SER A 102 -8.33 -13.49 16.99
CA SER A 102 -9.06 -13.03 18.18
C SER A 102 -10.21 -12.07 17.88
N ALA A 103 -10.29 -11.55 16.66
CA ALA A 103 -11.32 -10.62 16.20
C ALA A 103 -11.66 -10.90 14.72
N PRO A 104 -12.89 -10.57 14.28
CA PRO A 104 -13.26 -10.73 12.88
C PRO A 104 -12.47 -9.78 11.97
N LEU A 105 -12.08 -10.29 10.80
CA LEU A 105 -11.44 -9.52 9.74
C LEU A 105 -12.44 -9.29 8.61
N PHE A 106 -12.36 -8.13 7.98
CA PHE A 106 -13.32 -7.66 6.98
C PHE A 106 -12.58 -7.17 5.74
N PHE A 107 -13.09 -7.51 4.56
CA PHE A 107 -12.47 -7.21 3.28
C PHE A 107 -13.52 -6.82 2.25
N PHE A 108 -13.12 -6.04 1.25
CA PHE A 108 -13.93 -5.64 0.12
C PHE A 108 -13.14 -5.64 -1.19
N SER A 109 -13.87 -5.68 -2.31
CA SER A 109 -13.29 -5.32 -3.60
C SER A 109 -13.35 -3.81 -3.80
N LYS A 110 -12.20 -3.16 -3.97
CA LYS A 110 -12.08 -1.71 -4.26
C LYS A 110 -12.40 -1.34 -5.71
N GLN A 111 -12.93 -2.27 -6.49
CA GLN A 111 -13.34 -2.02 -7.87
C GLN A 111 -14.58 -1.10 -7.89
N THR A 112 -14.41 0.08 -8.48
CA THR A 112 -15.48 1.10 -8.56
C THR A 112 -16.14 1.19 -9.93
N ILE A 113 -15.54 0.58 -10.96
CA ILE A 113 -15.93 0.73 -12.37
C ILE A 113 -15.98 -0.66 -13.03
N PRO A 114 -16.97 -1.02 -13.87
CA PRO A 114 -18.12 -0.20 -14.26
C PRO A 114 -19.15 -0.01 -13.13
N VAL A 115 -19.01 -0.73 -12.02
CA VAL A 115 -19.85 -0.55 -10.83
C VAL A 115 -18.98 -0.59 -9.58
N ASN A 116 -19.41 0.10 -8.53
CA ASN A 116 -18.82 -0.08 -7.21
C ASN A 116 -19.21 -1.43 -6.64
N GLU A 117 -18.28 -2.39 -6.70
CA GLU A 117 -18.50 -3.78 -6.30
C GLU A 117 -18.75 -3.88 -4.80
N CYS A 118 -18.06 -3.08 -3.98
CA CYS A 118 -18.31 -3.01 -2.55
C CYS A 118 -19.76 -2.56 -2.25
N ASN A 119 -20.24 -1.50 -2.92
CA ASN A 119 -21.63 -1.06 -2.78
C ASN A 119 -22.64 -2.03 -3.42
N LYS A 120 -22.20 -2.93 -4.29
CA LYS A 120 -23.02 -4.07 -4.73
C LYS A 120 -22.99 -5.25 -3.76
N GLY A 121 -22.18 -5.17 -2.71
CA GLY A 121 -22.08 -6.17 -1.64
C GLY A 121 -20.94 -7.18 -1.83
N MET A 122 -19.96 -6.88 -2.69
CA MET A 122 -18.75 -7.68 -2.84
C MET A 122 -17.80 -7.44 -1.66
N VAL A 123 -18.14 -8.11 -0.57
CA VAL A 123 -17.39 -8.10 0.68
C VAL A 123 -17.14 -9.51 1.19
N PHE A 124 -16.14 -9.67 2.03
CA PHE A 124 -15.70 -10.93 2.61
C PHE A 124 -15.36 -10.77 4.09
N SER A 125 -15.49 -11.84 4.88
CA SER A 125 -15.14 -11.82 6.30
C SER A 125 -14.52 -13.11 6.80
N ILE A 126 -13.60 -13.00 7.75
CA ILE A 126 -12.96 -14.12 8.43
C ILE A 126 -13.31 -14.04 9.91
N ASN A 127 -13.68 -15.17 10.53
CA ASN A 127 -13.94 -15.29 11.97
C ASN A 127 -15.03 -14.34 12.49
N GLN A 128 -16.02 -14.01 11.65
CA GLN A 128 -17.22 -13.30 12.08
C GLN A 128 -18.14 -14.21 12.90
N ASN A 129 -18.81 -13.63 13.90
CA ASN A 129 -19.86 -14.35 14.64
C ASN A 129 -21.22 -14.06 13.99
N PRO A 130 -21.91 -15.07 13.44
CA PRO A 130 -23.17 -14.87 12.71
C PRO A 130 -24.29 -14.33 13.58
N ASN A 131 -24.22 -14.53 14.90
CA ASN A 131 -25.22 -14.07 15.88
C ASN A 131 -24.83 -12.73 16.54
N SER A 132 -23.79 -12.06 16.04
CA SER A 132 -23.34 -10.78 16.58
C SER A 132 -23.74 -9.60 15.70
N ALA A 133 -23.67 -8.39 16.26
CA ALA A 133 -23.81 -7.15 15.50
C ALA A 133 -22.75 -6.97 14.41
N LYS A 134 -21.65 -7.75 14.44
CA LYS A 134 -20.59 -7.77 13.43
C LYS A 134 -20.62 -9.04 12.56
N SER A 135 -21.82 -9.51 12.22
CA SER A 135 -21.99 -10.64 11.30
C SER A 135 -21.66 -10.27 9.85
N PHE A 136 -21.43 -11.27 9.00
CA PHE A 136 -21.26 -11.05 7.55
C PHE A 136 -22.44 -10.29 6.94
N ALA A 137 -23.67 -10.69 7.30
CA ALA A 137 -24.89 -10.04 6.80
C ALA A 137 -24.94 -8.55 7.16
N ALA A 138 -24.56 -8.20 8.40
CA ALA A 138 -24.49 -6.81 8.84
C ALA A 138 -23.38 -6.05 8.08
N PHE A 139 -22.22 -6.67 7.88
CA PHE A 139 -21.12 -6.06 7.13
C PHE A 139 -21.48 -5.80 5.67
N GLN A 140 -22.12 -6.76 5.00
CA GLN A 140 -22.61 -6.61 3.63
C GLN A 140 -23.72 -5.55 3.52
N ALA A 141 -24.61 -5.45 4.52
CA ALA A 141 -25.61 -4.39 4.57
C ALA A 141 -24.96 -3.01 4.70
N ASN A 142 -23.95 -2.87 5.58
CA ASN A 142 -23.17 -1.64 5.72
C ASN A 142 -22.51 -1.26 4.39
N ALA A 143 -21.87 -2.20 3.69
CA ALA A 143 -21.21 -1.95 2.41
C ALA A 143 -22.17 -1.44 1.33
N LYS A 144 -23.37 -2.01 1.26
CA LYS A 144 -24.42 -1.57 0.33
C LYS A 144 -24.97 -0.17 0.67
N ALA A 145 -24.90 0.23 1.95
CA ALA A 145 -25.34 1.54 2.42
C ALA A 145 -24.22 2.61 2.40
N ASP A 146 -22.95 2.20 2.25
CA ASP A 146 -21.76 3.06 2.26
C ASP A 146 -21.59 3.81 0.92
N VAL A 147 -22.58 4.63 0.56
CA VAL A 147 -22.57 5.39 -0.69
C VAL A 147 -21.76 6.67 -0.48
N PRO A 148 -20.78 7.00 -1.36
CA PRO A 148 -20.16 8.32 -1.36
C PRO A 148 -21.25 9.38 -1.47
N ALA A 149 -21.23 10.39 -0.60
CA ALA A 149 -22.29 11.39 -0.52
C ALA A 149 -22.55 12.03 -1.89
N ALA A 150 -23.64 11.61 -2.55
CA ALA A 150 -24.25 12.36 -3.63
C ALA A 150 -24.82 13.64 -3.01
N THR A 151 -24.46 14.80 -3.55
CA THR A 151 -25.15 16.07 -3.31
C THR A 151 -26.64 15.90 -3.62
N ALA A 152 -27.43 15.62 -2.59
CA ALA A 152 -28.87 15.65 -2.61
C ALA A 152 -29.33 16.70 -1.59
N THR A 153 -29.85 17.79 -2.13
CA THR A 153 -30.43 18.92 -1.42
C THR A 153 -31.72 18.53 -0.72
N ALA A 154 -31.78 18.80 0.60
CA ALA A 154 -32.95 19.00 1.48
C ALA A 154 -33.98 17.84 1.65
N GLY A 155 -34.46 17.55 2.85
CA GLY A 155 -34.22 18.23 4.13
C GLY A 155 -35.07 17.65 5.26
N VAL A 156 -34.77 18.07 6.50
CA VAL A 156 -35.73 18.41 7.56
C VAL A 156 -35.04 19.40 8.49
N SER A 157 -35.79 20.44 8.84
CA SER A 157 -35.46 21.58 9.68
C SER A 157 -34.93 21.24 11.08
N SER A 158 -34.00 22.06 11.56
CA SER A 158 -34.19 22.95 12.72
C SER A 158 -32.86 23.18 13.46
N SER A 159 -32.39 24.43 13.46
CA SER A 159 -31.82 25.19 14.59
C SER A 159 -30.85 26.25 14.05
N THR A 160 -31.22 27.51 14.24
CA THR A 160 -30.51 28.71 13.81
C THR A 160 -29.17 28.89 14.53
N VAL A 161 -28.06 28.76 13.81
CA VAL A 161 -26.80 29.44 14.15
C VAL A 161 -26.25 30.12 12.90
N THR A 162 -26.03 31.42 13.04
CA THR A 162 -25.58 32.35 12.01
C THR A 162 -24.19 31.95 11.51
N ALA A 163 -24.11 31.39 10.30
CA ALA A 163 -22.86 31.10 9.61
C ALA A 163 -22.53 32.21 8.62
N VAL A 164 -21.30 32.71 8.73
CA VAL A 164 -20.62 33.59 7.78
C VAL A 164 -20.61 32.93 6.39
N PRO A 165 -20.86 33.65 5.28
CA PRO A 165 -20.96 33.02 3.97
C PRO A 165 -19.59 32.51 3.53
N ALA A 166 -19.44 31.19 3.44
CA ALA A 166 -18.36 30.56 2.69
C ALA A 166 -18.68 30.73 1.20
N ALA A 167 -17.85 31.52 0.50
CA ALA A 167 -17.94 31.67 -0.94
C ALA A 167 -17.78 30.30 -1.61
N ALA A 168 -18.81 29.87 -2.35
CA ALA A 168 -18.73 28.72 -3.24
C ALA A 168 -17.77 29.04 -4.40
N SER A 169 -16.64 28.34 -4.49
CA SER A 169 -15.76 28.40 -5.66
C SER A 169 -16.37 27.56 -6.79
N SER A 170 -16.97 28.23 -7.79
CA SER A 170 -17.46 27.61 -9.02
C SER A 170 -16.30 27.38 -10.00
N GLY A 171 -15.59 26.25 -9.88
CA GLY A 171 -14.59 25.87 -10.88
C GLY A 171 -15.22 25.32 -12.16
N ALA A 172 -14.55 25.51 -13.30
CA ALA A 172 -15.03 25.08 -14.61
C ALA A 172 -14.78 23.58 -14.85
N LYS A 173 -15.67 22.90 -15.60
CA LYS A 173 -15.42 21.53 -16.09
C LYS A 173 -14.58 21.59 -17.36
N ILE A 174 -13.40 21.00 -17.35
CA ILE A 174 -12.48 20.87 -18.49
C ILE A 174 -12.52 19.43 -18.96
N LEU A 175 -13.07 19.19 -20.16
CA LEU A 175 -13.20 17.85 -20.73
C LEU A 175 -11.94 17.48 -21.53
N VAL A 176 -11.40 16.29 -21.26
CA VAL A 176 -10.28 15.67 -21.98
C VAL A 176 -10.75 14.34 -22.53
N GLN A 177 -10.70 14.16 -23.84
CA GLN A 177 -11.06 12.90 -24.48
C GLN A 177 -9.87 11.94 -24.52
N VAL A 178 -10.06 10.71 -24.06
CA VAL A 178 -9.03 9.66 -24.04
C VAL A 178 -9.38 8.62 -25.08
N GLY A 179 -8.45 8.36 -26.01
CA GLY A 179 -8.69 7.40 -27.10
C GLY A 179 -9.51 7.97 -28.27
N ALA A 180 -9.60 9.29 -28.40
CA ALA A 180 -10.36 9.97 -29.45
C ALA A 180 -9.93 9.50 -30.86
N GLY A 181 -10.89 9.28 -31.76
CA GLY A 181 -10.63 8.76 -33.11
C GLY A 181 -10.06 7.33 -33.15
N GLY A 182 -10.04 6.61 -32.02
CA GLY A 182 -9.44 5.27 -31.90
C GLY A 182 -7.91 5.26 -31.77
N GLY A 183 -7.29 6.43 -31.55
CA GLY A 183 -5.86 6.61 -31.39
C GLY A 183 -5.35 6.53 -29.95
N LEU A 184 -4.03 6.50 -29.76
CA LEU A 184 -3.36 6.48 -28.45
C LEU A 184 -3.10 7.90 -27.94
N THR A 185 -4.15 8.65 -27.63
CA THR A 185 -4.03 10.09 -27.32
C THR A 185 -4.98 10.57 -26.23
N PHE A 186 -4.54 11.61 -25.51
CA PHE A 186 -5.39 12.54 -24.77
C PHE A 186 -5.69 13.75 -25.66
N SER A 187 -6.93 14.22 -25.70
CA SER A 187 -7.36 15.35 -26.54
C SER A 187 -8.21 16.34 -25.74
N PRO A 188 -7.70 17.54 -25.43
CA PRO A 188 -6.35 18.02 -25.71
C PRO A 188 -5.27 17.25 -24.92
N SER A 189 -4.04 17.20 -25.44
CA SER A 189 -2.93 16.48 -24.80
C SER A 189 -2.29 17.24 -23.64
N ASN A 190 -2.64 18.52 -23.50
CA ASN A 190 -2.24 19.35 -22.37
C ASN A 190 -3.27 20.46 -22.14
N ILE A 191 -3.42 20.90 -20.89
CA ILE A 191 -4.38 21.95 -20.51
C ILE A 191 -3.79 22.93 -19.49
N SER A 192 -4.44 24.08 -19.35
CA SER A 192 -4.29 24.97 -18.20
C SER A 192 -5.58 24.91 -17.38
N ALA A 193 -5.47 24.81 -16.06
CA ALA A 193 -6.59 24.67 -15.14
C ALA A 193 -6.31 25.43 -13.83
N ASN A 194 -7.31 26.15 -13.32
CA ASN A 194 -7.23 26.89 -12.07
C ASN A 194 -7.59 26.02 -10.87
N ILE A 195 -7.18 26.44 -9.68
CA ILE A 195 -7.65 25.80 -8.43
C ILE A 195 -9.19 25.87 -8.39
N GLY A 196 -9.82 24.73 -8.18
CA GLY A 196 -11.27 24.55 -8.19
C GLY A 196 -11.83 23.95 -9.49
N ASP A 197 -11.11 24.04 -10.61
CA ASP A 197 -11.57 23.44 -11.88
C ASP A 197 -11.64 21.92 -11.78
N ASN A 198 -12.63 21.32 -12.45
CA ASN A 198 -12.80 19.87 -12.53
C ASN A 198 -12.27 19.38 -13.88
N VAL A 199 -11.19 18.61 -13.87
CA VAL A 199 -10.65 17.98 -15.08
C VAL A 199 -11.31 16.62 -15.23
N ALA A 200 -12.05 16.44 -16.33
CA ALA A 200 -12.86 15.28 -16.61
C ALA A 200 -12.38 14.57 -17.87
N PHE A 201 -11.90 13.34 -17.70
CA PHE A 201 -11.42 12.46 -18.75
C PHE A 201 -12.54 11.55 -19.23
N GLN A 202 -12.97 11.72 -20.48
CA GLN A 202 -13.97 10.89 -21.14
C GLN A 202 -13.27 9.86 -22.02
N PHE A 203 -13.44 8.57 -21.74
CA PHE A 203 -12.77 7.48 -22.48
C PHE A 203 -13.65 7.02 -23.63
N ILE A 204 -13.15 7.01 -24.86
CA ILE A 204 -14.01 6.87 -26.04
C ILE A 204 -13.86 5.51 -26.72
N ASN A 205 -12.69 4.89 -26.64
CA ASN A 205 -12.40 3.63 -27.34
C ASN A 205 -11.22 2.92 -26.67
N LYS A 206 -11.15 1.59 -26.81
CA LYS A 206 -10.06 0.72 -26.31
C LYS A 206 -9.85 0.84 -24.80
N ASN A 207 -8.75 0.28 -24.30
CA ASN A 207 -8.41 0.29 -22.89
C ASN A 207 -7.31 1.31 -22.63
N HIS A 208 -7.62 2.34 -21.85
CA HIS A 208 -6.67 3.40 -21.49
C HIS A 208 -6.72 3.66 -19.99
N SER A 209 -5.72 4.36 -19.44
CA SER A 209 -5.78 4.91 -18.09
C SER A 209 -5.34 6.37 -18.05
N VAL A 210 -5.69 7.04 -16.95
CA VAL A 210 -5.10 8.30 -16.51
C VAL A 210 -4.35 7.98 -15.23
N THR A 211 -3.05 7.78 -15.34
CA THR A 211 -2.19 7.44 -14.21
C THR A 211 -1.16 8.53 -14.05
N GLN A 212 -1.13 9.17 -12.89
CA GLN A 212 -0.20 10.26 -12.61
C GLN A 212 1.23 9.70 -12.57
N SER A 213 2.15 10.43 -13.16
CA SER A 213 3.57 10.14 -13.15
C SER A 213 4.37 11.39 -12.82
N SER A 214 5.68 11.25 -12.77
CA SER A 214 6.58 12.40 -12.70
C SER A 214 7.07 12.74 -14.11
N PHE A 215 7.55 13.97 -14.30
CA PHE A 215 8.20 14.35 -15.56
C PHE A 215 9.42 13.45 -15.90
N ALA A 216 10.13 12.97 -14.88
CA ALA A 216 11.35 12.19 -15.02
C ALA A 216 11.10 10.70 -15.30
N SER A 217 10.03 10.14 -14.73
CA SER A 217 9.58 8.76 -14.98
C SER A 217 8.21 8.79 -15.64
N PRO A 218 8.12 9.13 -16.93
CA PRO A 218 6.86 9.38 -17.62
C PRO A 218 5.95 8.14 -17.67
N CYS A 219 6.52 6.94 -17.73
CA CYS A 219 5.79 5.68 -17.82
C CYS A 219 5.71 4.88 -16.52
N GLU A 220 6.04 5.50 -15.38
CA GLU A 220 5.91 4.89 -14.05
C GLU A 220 4.86 5.63 -13.21
N ALA A 221 4.00 4.86 -12.55
CA ALA A 221 2.99 5.41 -11.66
C ALA A 221 3.65 6.13 -10.47
N LEU A 222 3.25 7.38 -10.24
CA LEU A 222 3.67 8.15 -9.09
C LEU A 222 3.04 7.54 -7.83
N VAL A 223 3.87 7.22 -6.84
CA VAL A 223 3.40 6.66 -5.56
C VAL A 223 2.47 7.65 -4.87
N GLY A 224 1.25 7.21 -4.56
CA GLY A 224 0.19 8.08 -3.99
C GLY A 224 -0.40 9.07 -4.99
N GLY A 225 -0.08 8.94 -6.29
CA GLY A 225 -0.62 9.76 -7.35
C GLY A 225 -2.04 9.36 -7.78
N ILE A 226 -2.66 10.23 -8.55
CA ILE A 226 -3.99 10.02 -9.13
C ILE A 226 -3.95 8.86 -10.14
N ASP A 227 -4.85 7.88 -10.01
CA ASP A 227 -4.96 6.78 -10.98
C ASP A 227 -6.44 6.45 -11.22
N SER A 228 -6.86 6.53 -12.48
CA SER A 228 -8.21 6.11 -12.87
C SER A 228 -8.40 4.59 -12.88
N GLY A 229 -7.31 3.83 -12.84
CA GLY A 229 -7.34 2.43 -13.28
C GLY A 229 -7.58 2.31 -14.79
N PHE A 230 -7.72 1.09 -15.28
CA PHE A 230 -8.02 0.82 -16.69
C PHE A 230 -9.49 1.08 -17.01
N GLN A 231 -9.72 1.82 -18.10
CA GLN A 231 -11.01 2.29 -18.56
C GLN A 231 -11.25 1.73 -19.97
N PHE A 232 -11.83 0.53 -20.02
CA PHE A 232 -12.10 -0.15 -21.29
C PHE A 232 -13.43 0.32 -21.89
N VAL A 233 -13.41 0.63 -23.18
CA VAL A 233 -14.59 0.99 -23.97
C VAL A 233 -14.67 0.14 -25.22
N ALA A 234 -15.77 -0.61 -25.36
CA ALA A 234 -16.04 -1.45 -26.51
C ALA A 234 -16.27 -0.61 -27.78
N ALA A 235 -15.98 -1.18 -28.96
CA ALA A 235 -16.25 -0.53 -30.23
C ALA A 235 -17.74 -0.20 -30.38
N ASN A 236 -18.07 1.02 -30.82
CA ASN A 236 -19.43 1.54 -30.98
C ASN A 236 -20.26 1.66 -29.69
N ALA A 237 -19.61 1.75 -28.52
CA ALA A 237 -20.32 2.02 -27.27
C ALA A 237 -21.10 3.34 -27.35
N THR A 238 -22.38 3.32 -26.96
CA THR A 238 -23.24 4.51 -26.90
C THR A 238 -23.13 5.27 -25.58
N ALA A 239 -22.46 4.68 -24.59
CA ALA A 239 -22.14 5.28 -23.31
C ALA A 239 -20.65 5.06 -23.01
N VAL A 240 -20.00 6.11 -22.52
CA VAL A 240 -18.55 6.18 -22.31
C VAL A 240 -18.24 6.56 -20.86
N PRO A 241 -17.28 5.92 -20.20
CA PRO A 241 -16.94 6.25 -18.82
C PRO A 241 -16.22 7.60 -18.73
N GLU A 242 -16.39 8.27 -17.59
CA GLU A 242 -15.74 9.53 -17.27
C GLU A 242 -15.03 9.39 -15.92
N PHE A 243 -13.76 9.80 -15.85
CA PHE A 243 -12.99 9.92 -14.60
C PHE A 243 -12.59 11.37 -14.42
N GLY A 244 -12.71 11.94 -13.23
CA GLY A 244 -12.28 13.32 -13.04
C GLY A 244 -11.86 13.63 -11.62
N PHE A 245 -11.14 14.73 -11.48
CA PHE A 245 -10.70 15.25 -10.20
C PHE A 245 -10.68 16.78 -10.22
N THR A 246 -10.79 17.37 -9.03
CA THR A 246 -10.73 18.81 -8.85
C THR A 246 -9.29 19.26 -8.64
N ILE A 247 -8.87 20.33 -9.31
CA ILE A 247 -7.56 20.94 -9.10
C ILE A 247 -7.51 21.58 -7.71
N THR A 248 -6.71 21.01 -6.82
CA THR A 248 -6.48 21.54 -5.47
C THR A 248 -5.17 22.33 -5.37
N ASN A 249 -4.28 22.19 -6.36
CA ASN A 249 -3.02 22.91 -6.42
C ASN A 249 -2.62 23.17 -7.89
N ALA A 250 -2.44 24.44 -8.26
CA ALA A 250 -2.02 24.86 -9.61
C ALA A 250 -0.58 25.38 -9.66
N SER A 251 0.19 25.23 -8.58
CA SER A 251 1.52 25.84 -8.43
C SER A 251 2.64 25.07 -9.12
N LYS A 252 2.37 23.82 -9.56
CA LYS A 252 3.32 22.94 -10.24
C LYS A 252 2.61 22.17 -11.35
N PRO A 253 3.33 21.83 -12.44
CA PRO A 253 2.76 20.99 -13.48
C PRO A 253 2.47 19.58 -12.98
N LEU A 254 1.37 19.01 -13.46
CA LEU A 254 1.01 17.61 -13.24
C LEU A 254 1.19 16.83 -14.55
N PHE A 255 1.63 15.59 -14.44
CA PHE A 255 1.98 14.73 -15.57
C PHE A 255 1.29 13.38 -15.41
N PHE A 256 0.78 12.84 -16.52
CA PHE A 256 0.01 11.61 -16.55
C PHE A 256 0.35 10.79 -17.79
N PHE A 257 0.14 9.48 -17.71
CA PHE A 257 0.29 8.53 -18.81
C PHE A 257 -0.82 7.47 -18.81
N SER A 258 -0.96 6.77 -19.93
CA SER A 258 -1.73 5.52 -19.99
C SER A 258 -0.81 4.35 -19.65
N LYS A 259 -1.15 3.60 -18.60
CA LYS A 259 -0.37 2.43 -18.12
C LYS A 259 -0.64 1.15 -18.91
N GLN A 260 -1.35 1.24 -20.04
CA GLN A 260 -1.65 0.10 -20.89
C GLN A 260 -0.39 -0.38 -21.59
N THR A 261 -0.03 -1.66 -21.38
CA THR A 261 1.18 -2.28 -21.94
C THR A 261 0.90 -3.32 -23.03
N ILE A 262 -0.36 -3.76 -23.16
CA ILE A 262 -0.78 -4.83 -24.08
C ILE A 262 -1.94 -4.31 -24.94
N PRO A 263 -1.97 -4.49 -26.27
CA PRO A 263 -0.97 -5.17 -27.09
C PRO A 263 0.31 -4.35 -27.31
N VAL A 264 0.30 -3.06 -26.95
CA VAL A 264 1.44 -2.15 -27.07
C VAL A 264 1.56 -1.31 -25.80
N ASN A 265 2.79 -0.91 -25.44
CA ASN A 265 3.01 0.08 -24.40
C ASN A 265 2.60 1.48 -24.91
N GLU A 266 1.42 1.92 -24.49
CA GLU A 266 0.83 3.18 -24.95
C GLU A 266 1.64 4.39 -24.50
N CYS A 267 2.21 4.35 -23.29
CA CYS A 267 3.12 5.39 -22.82
C CYS A 267 4.37 5.52 -23.70
N ASN A 268 4.99 4.40 -24.08
CA ASN A 268 6.12 4.40 -25.01
C ASN A 268 5.72 4.76 -26.45
N LYS A 269 4.44 4.70 -26.79
CA LYS A 269 3.91 5.30 -28.03
C LYS A 269 3.64 6.80 -27.90
N GLY A 270 3.82 7.38 -26.72
CA GLY A 270 3.67 8.79 -26.43
C GLY A 270 2.29 9.20 -25.91
N MET A 271 1.50 8.24 -25.41
CA MET A 271 0.20 8.52 -24.79
C MET A 271 0.39 9.07 -23.38
N VAL A 272 0.70 10.37 -23.32
CA VAL A 272 0.91 11.13 -22.10
C VAL A 272 0.10 12.42 -22.10
N PHE A 273 -0.10 13.00 -20.92
CA PHE A 273 -0.90 14.20 -20.70
C PHE A 273 -0.29 15.09 -19.62
N SER A 274 -0.48 16.41 -19.73
CA SER A 274 0.01 17.35 -18.72
C SER A 274 -0.99 18.47 -18.39
N ILE A 275 -0.93 18.96 -17.15
CA ILE A 275 -1.72 20.09 -16.65
C ILE A 275 -0.76 21.16 -16.13
N ASN A 276 -0.99 22.43 -16.48
CA ASN A 276 -0.27 23.60 -15.91
C ASN A 276 1.27 23.56 -16.10
N GLN A 277 1.74 22.95 -17.18
CA GLN A 277 3.12 23.00 -17.66
C GLN A 277 3.41 24.28 -18.44
N ASP A 278 4.61 24.84 -18.25
CA ASP A 278 5.11 25.94 -19.08
C ASP A 278 5.64 25.37 -20.41
N PRO A 279 5.05 25.76 -21.56
CA PRO A 279 5.47 25.26 -22.87
C PRO A 279 6.90 25.64 -23.26
N ASN A 280 7.49 26.67 -22.63
CA ASN A 280 8.85 27.12 -22.89
C ASN A 280 9.87 26.56 -21.89
N SER A 281 9.43 25.77 -20.92
CA SER A 281 10.31 25.18 -19.91
C SER A 281 10.91 23.84 -20.36
N ALA A 282 11.96 23.41 -19.65
CA ALA A 282 12.49 22.06 -19.76
C ALA A 282 11.43 20.97 -19.43
N ASN A 283 10.37 21.33 -18.69
CA ASN A 283 9.28 20.44 -18.31
C ASN A 283 8.03 20.58 -19.21
N SER A 284 8.21 21.00 -20.47
CA SER A 284 7.12 21.15 -21.44
C SER A 284 6.47 19.80 -21.79
N PHE A 285 5.23 19.84 -22.28
CA PHE A 285 4.54 18.64 -22.78
C PHE A 285 5.36 17.90 -23.85
N THR A 286 5.98 18.63 -24.76
CA THR A 286 6.82 18.06 -25.83
C THR A 286 8.00 17.28 -25.25
N ALA A 287 8.68 17.84 -24.24
CA ALA A 287 9.78 17.16 -23.57
C ALA A 287 9.30 15.94 -22.79
N PHE A 288 8.14 16.04 -22.12
CA PHE A 288 7.53 14.93 -21.39
C PHE A 288 7.16 13.76 -22.32
N GLN A 289 6.56 14.05 -23.47
CA GLN A 289 6.22 13.04 -24.48
C GLN A 289 7.47 12.42 -25.13
N ALA A 290 8.54 13.19 -25.33
CA ALA A 290 9.80 12.66 -25.82
C ALA A 290 10.42 11.68 -24.81
N ASN A 291 10.42 12.03 -23.52
CA ASN A 291 10.89 11.15 -22.45
C ASN A 291 10.09 9.84 -22.41
N ALA A 292 8.76 9.92 -22.53
CA ALA A 292 7.88 8.75 -22.51
C ALA A 292 8.21 7.76 -23.64
N LYS A 293 8.49 8.26 -24.84
CA LYS A 293 8.86 7.43 -25.99
C LYS A 293 10.25 6.80 -25.85
N ALA A 294 11.13 7.39 -25.03
CA ALA A 294 12.49 6.90 -24.78
C ALA A 294 12.59 5.91 -23.60
N ASP A 295 11.53 5.83 -22.77
CA ASP A 295 11.47 5.04 -21.52
C ASP A 295 11.22 3.54 -21.77
N VAL A 296 12.14 2.85 -22.46
CA VAL A 296 11.98 1.43 -22.86
C VAL A 296 12.67 0.47 -21.87
N PRO A 297 12.02 -0.64 -21.42
CA PRO A 297 12.67 -1.64 -20.58
C PRO A 297 13.87 -2.30 -21.27
N ALA A 298 14.99 -2.46 -20.55
CA ALA A 298 16.20 -3.09 -21.07
C ALA A 298 15.97 -4.57 -21.44
N ALA A 299 16.21 -4.93 -22.69
CA ALA A 299 16.24 -6.32 -23.15
C ALA A 299 17.51 -7.03 -22.64
N THR A 300 17.34 -8.24 -22.13
CA THR A 300 18.40 -9.15 -21.68
C THR A 300 19.33 -9.54 -22.83
N ALA A 301 20.62 -9.23 -22.72
CA ALA A 301 21.67 -9.77 -23.58
C ALA A 301 22.91 -10.18 -22.78
N THR A 302 23.37 -11.39 -23.06
CA THR A 302 24.42 -12.18 -22.41
C THR A 302 25.83 -11.68 -22.74
N ALA A 303 26.78 -11.95 -21.84
CA ALA A 303 28.16 -11.47 -21.82
C ALA A 303 29.06 -11.88 -23.00
N GLY A 304 30.07 -11.05 -23.28
CA GLY A 304 31.28 -11.37 -24.04
C GLY A 304 32.38 -10.35 -23.79
N VAL A 305 33.50 -10.79 -23.18
CA VAL A 305 34.69 -9.97 -22.83
C VAL A 305 35.69 -9.97 -23.99
N SER A 306 36.28 -8.81 -24.32
CA SER A 306 37.75 -8.60 -24.45
C SER A 306 38.14 -7.17 -24.84
N SER A 307 39.37 -6.82 -24.44
CA SER A 307 39.98 -5.51 -24.22
C SER A 307 40.60 -4.84 -25.46
N SER A 308 40.55 -3.51 -25.57
CA SER A 308 41.69 -2.54 -25.50
C SER A 308 41.50 -1.22 -26.29
N THR A 309 41.69 -0.09 -25.56
CA THR A 309 42.26 1.25 -25.91
C THR A 309 41.93 1.93 -27.26
N VAL A 310 41.57 3.22 -27.41
CA VAL A 310 41.60 4.44 -26.58
C VAL A 310 40.64 5.50 -27.19
N ALA A 311 40.08 6.33 -26.32
CA ALA A 311 39.65 7.74 -26.54
C ALA A 311 38.56 8.07 -27.57
N ALA A 312 37.30 8.05 -27.11
CA ALA A 312 36.32 9.10 -27.39
C ALA A 312 35.33 9.16 -26.21
N VAL A 313 35.09 10.37 -25.69
CA VAL A 313 34.25 10.65 -24.52
C VAL A 313 32.83 10.09 -24.71
N PRO A 314 32.31 9.22 -23.82
CA PRO A 314 30.88 8.98 -23.70
C PRO A 314 30.34 9.72 -22.46
N ALA A 315 29.26 10.48 -22.64
CA ALA A 315 28.42 10.91 -21.54
C ALA A 315 27.89 9.65 -20.82
N ALA A 316 28.28 9.48 -19.56
CA ALA A 316 27.92 8.32 -18.76
C ALA A 316 26.40 8.23 -18.60
N THR A 317 25.81 7.19 -19.17
CA THR A 317 24.51 6.66 -18.74
C THR A 317 24.67 6.11 -17.32
N SER A 318 24.24 6.86 -16.32
CA SER A 318 24.26 6.42 -14.93
C SER A 318 23.14 5.40 -14.67
N SER A 319 23.46 4.12 -14.82
CA SER A 319 22.73 3.06 -14.10
C SER A 319 23.04 3.24 -12.62
N GLY A 320 22.04 3.51 -11.79
CA GLY A 320 22.26 3.73 -10.37
C GLY A 320 22.77 2.48 -9.65
N ALA A 321 23.56 2.68 -8.62
CA ALA A 321 24.26 1.62 -7.91
C ALA A 321 23.32 0.85 -6.97
N LYS A 322 23.54 -0.47 -6.83
CA LYS A 322 22.90 -1.26 -5.76
C LYS A 322 23.63 -0.99 -4.43
N ILE A 323 22.92 -0.44 -3.45
CA ILE A 323 23.41 -0.20 -2.09
C ILE A 323 22.78 -1.23 -1.17
N LEU A 324 23.59 -2.16 -0.66
CA LEU A 324 23.12 -3.21 0.24
C LEU A 324 23.17 -2.75 1.70
N VAL A 325 22.06 -2.90 2.40
CA VAL A 325 21.89 -2.66 3.84
C VAL A 325 21.51 -3.97 4.50
N GLN A 326 22.33 -4.42 5.43
CA GLN A 326 22.07 -5.64 6.20
C GLN A 326 21.21 -5.32 7.43
N VAL A 327 20.11 -6.04 7.59
CA VAL A 327 19.16 -5.87 8.71
C VAL A 327 19.31 -7.04 9.67
N GLY A 328 19.59 -6.74 10.95
CA GLY A 328 19.79 -7.79 11.95
C GLY A 328 21.16 -8.46 11.92
N ALA A 329 22.16 -7.84 11.28
CA ALA A 329 23.52 -8.39 11.17
C ALA A 329 24.11 -8.72 12.56
N GLY A 330 24.78 -9.87 12.67
CA GLY A 330 25.33 -10.35 13.94
C GLY A 330 24.28 -10.68 15.02
N GLY A 331 22.99 -10.72 14.69
CA GLY A 331 21.90 -10.92 15.64
C GLY A 331 21.53 -9.68 16.46
N GLY A 332 22.02 -8.50 16.06
CA GLY A 332 21.75 -7.21 16.71
C GLY A 332 20.48 -6.52 16.21
N LEU A 333 20.02 -5.49 16.93
CA LEU A 333 18.88 -4.64 16.54
C LEU A 333 19.35 -3.45 15.70
N THR A 334 19.92 -3.73 14.53
CA THR A 334 20.63 -2.70 13.73
C THR A 334 20.42 -2.86 12.22
N PHE A 335 20.46 -1.72 11.53
CA PHE A 335 20.73 -1.64 10.09
C PHE A 335 22.23 -1.39 9.89
N SER A 336 22.87 -2.10 8.96
CA SER A 336 24.31 -2.01 8.69
C SER A 336 24.56 -1.83 7.19
N PRO A 337 25.02 -0.65 6.74
CA PRO A 337 25.24 0.56 7.53
C PRO A 337 23.91 1.16 8.06
N SER A 338 23.98 1.95 9.15
CA SER A 338 22.78 2.54 9.78
C SER A 338 22.31 3.84 9.13
N ASN A 339 23.13 4.41 8.25
CA ASN A 339 22.78 5.53 7.40
C ASN A 339 23.61 5.47 6.12
N ILE A 340 23.04 5.97 5.03
CA ILE A 340 23.70 5.98 3.72
C ILE A 340 23.48 7.31 3.00
N SER A 341 24.36 7.59 2.04
CA SER A 341 24.11 8.52 0.95
C SER A 341 23.82 7.73 -0.32
N ALA A 342 22.80 8.13 -1.05
CA ALA A 342 22.35 7.47 -2.26
C ALA A 342 21.90 8.50 -3.29
N ASN A 343 22.32 8.33 -4.53
CA ASN A 343 21.96 9.18 -5.65
C ASN A 343 20.62 8.75 -6.25
N ILE A 344 20.00 9.64 -7.00
CA ILE A 344 18.82 9.28 -7.80
C ILE A 344 19.20 8.15 -8.76
N GLY A 345 18.40 7.09 -8.79
CA GLY A 345 18.63 5.87 -9.55
C GLY A 345 19.27 4.73 -8.75
N ASP A 346 19.89 5.01 -7.60
CA ASP A 346 20.48 3.95 -6.77
C ASP A 346 19.38 3.03 -6.22
N ASN A 347 19.59 1.72 -6.27
CA ASN A 347 18.69 0.72 -5.68
C ASN A 347 19.16 0.40 -4.26
N VAL A 348 18.39 0.80 -3.26
CA VAL A 348 18.70 0.49 -1.86
C VAL A 348 18.01 -0.83 -1.51
N ALA A 349 18.82 -1.84 -1.26
CA ALA A 349 18.37 -3.19 -0.97
C ALA A 349 18.65 -3.55 0.50
N PHE A 350 17.60 -3.98 1.20
CA PHE A 350 17.63 -4.42 2.59
C PHE A 350 17.61 -5.94 2.63
N GLN A 351 18.72 -6.54 3.05
CA GLN A 351 18.84 -7.98 3.24
C GLN A 351 18.64 -8.31 4.71
N PHE A 352 17.62 -9.10 5.03
CA PHE A 352 17.26 -9.44 6.42
C PHE A 352 17.98 -10.70 6.83
N ILE A 353 18.77 -10.68 7.91
CA ILE A 353 19.73 -11.76 8.19
C ILE A 353 19.32 -12.63 9.38
N ASN A 354 18.61 -12.06 10.35
CA ASN A 354 18.28 -12.77 11.58
C ASN A 354 17.04 -12.16 12.21
N ARG A 355 16.24 -12.98 12.91
CA ARG A 355 15.04 -12.57 13.66
C ARG A 355 14.02 -11.84 12.77
N ASN A 356 13.02 -11.25 13.41
CA ASN A 356 11.97 -10.50 12.71
C ASN A 356 12.27 -9.02 12.75
N HIS A 357 12.42 -8.41 11.59
CA HIS A 357 12.64 -6.97 11.45
C HIS A 357 11.76 -6.41 10.34
N SER A 358 11.63 -5.08 10.27
CA SER A 358 11.07 -4.40 9.10
C SER A 358 11.93 -3.20 8.71
N ILE A 359 11.72 -2.70 7.50
CA ILE A 359 12.06 -1.32 7.13
C ILE A 359 10.75 -0.59 6.85
N THR A 360 10.38 0.31 7.76
CA THR A 360 9.12 1.06 7.70
C THR A 360 9.43 2.54 7.77
N GLN A 361 8.96 3.30 6.78
CA GLN A 361 9.27 4.73 6.66
C GLN A 361 8.50 5.52 7.72
N SER A 362 9.22 6.43 8.36
CA SER A 362 8.68 7.35 9.34
C SER A 362 9.10 8.78 9.03
N SER A 363 8.54 9.72 9.80
CA SER A 363 9.03 11.10 9.76
C SER A 363 10.14 11.27 10.79
N PHE A 364 10.98 12.29 10.61
CA PHE A 364 11.92 12.67 11.66
C PHE A 364 11.21 13.03 12.97
N ALA A 365 10.00 13.59 12.92
CA ALA A 365 9.27 14.05 14.10
C ALA A 365 8.61 12.92 14.89
N SER A 366 8.20 11.85 14.21
CA SER A 366 7.60 10.65 14.80
C SER A 366 8.39 9.41 14.36
N PRO A 367 9.55 9.12 14.99
CA PRO A 367 10.51 8.14 14.50
C PRO A 367 9.98 6.70 14.55
N CYS A 368 9.10 6.38 15.50
CA CYS A 368 8.51 5.05 15.69
C CYS A 368 7.06 4.95 15.19
N GLU A 369 6.61 5.89 14.35
CA GLU A 369 5.28 5.87 13.73
C GLU A 369 5.40 5.76 12.21
N ALA A 370 4.65 4.82 11.63
CA ALA A 370 4.63 4.61 10.19
C ALA A 370 3.97 5.79 9.47
N LEU A 371 4.57 6.25 8.38
CA LEU A 371 3.93 7.20 7.47
C LEU A 371 2.77 6.51 6.73
N ALA A 372 1.63 7.20 6.62
CA ALA A 372 0.39 6.66 6.03
C ALA A 372 0.53 6.17 4.57
N SER A 373 1.53 6.67 3.83
CA SER A 373 1.89 6.21 2.49
C SER A 373 3.40 6.02 2.35
N GLY A 374 4.04 5.66 3.47
CA GLY A 374 5.47 5.42 3.52
C GLY A 374 5.85 4.05 2.95
N ILE A 375 7.11 3.93 2.57
CA ILE A 375 7.73 2.65 2.19
C ILE A 375 7.67 1.69 3.40
N ASP A 376 7.15 0.49 3.23
CA ASP A 376 7.10 -0.53 4.28
C ASP A 376 7.35 -1.91 3.68
N SER A 377 8.40 -2.60 4.16
CA SER A 377 8.67 -3.97 3.74
C SER A 377 7.70 -4.99 4.31
N GLY A 378 6.88 -4.60 5.30
CA GLY A 378 6.26 -5.56 6.20
C GLY A 378 7.31 -6.25 7.10
N PHE A 379 6.85 -7.21 7.90
CA PHE A 379 7.74 -8.01 8.74
C PHE A 379 8.47 -9.06 7.91
N GLN A 380 9.79 -9.11 8.05
CA GLN A 380 10.69 -10.00 7.33
C GLN A 380 11.39 -10.88 8.35
N PHE A 381 10.82 -12.08 8.57
CA PHE A 381 11.31 -13.02 9.56
C PHE A 381 12.38 -13.96 8.97
N VAL A 382 13.48 -14.12 9.70
CA VAL A 382 14.54 -15.07 9.37
C VAL A 382 14.81 -16.00 10.55
N ALA A 383 14.64 -17.31 10.30
CA ALA A 383 14.91 -18.35 11.27
C ALA A 383 16.42 -18.47 11.59
N ALA A 384 16.75 -18.97 12.78
CA ALA A 384 18.13 -19.25 13.14
C ALA A 384 18.75 -20.26 12.16
N ASN A 385 19.94 -19.94 11.64
CA ASN A 385 20.69 -20.73 10.65
C ASN A 385 20.05 -20.85 9.25
N ALA A 386 19.16 -19.91 8.88
CA ALA A 386 18.66 -19.85 7.50
C ALA A 386 19.81 -19.67 6.50
N THR A 387 19.80 -20.46 5.42
CA THR A 387 20.79 -20.38 4.32
C THR A 387 20.34 -19.46 3.18
N ALA A 388 19.09 -19.02 3.20
CA ALA A 388 18.51 -18.04 2.28
C ALA A 388 17.76 -16.98 3.08
N VAL A 389 17.89 -15.73 2.64
CA VAL A 389 17.43 -14.54 3.37
C VAL A 389 16.59 -13.67 2.44
N PRO A 390 15.47 -13.09 2.91
CA PRO A 390 14.65 -12.22 2.10
C PRO A 390 15.36 -10.88 1.86
N GLU A 391 15.04 -10.25 0.73
CA GLU A 391 15.52 -8.93 0.35
C GLU A 391 14.33 -8.05 -0.03
N PHE A 392 14.30 -6.82 0.49
CA PHE A 392 13.36 -5.78 0.08
C PHE A 392 14.16 -4.64 -0.54
N SER A 393 13.77 -4.12 -1.69
CA SER A 393 14.50 -3.01 -2.31
C SER A 393 13.57 -1.95 -2.90
N PHE A 394 14.10 -0.74 -3.00
CA PHE A 394 13.47 0.34 -3.74
C PHE A 394 14.54 1.25 -4.36
N THR A 395 14.17 1.94 -5.43
CA THR A 395 15.06 2.86 -6.13
C THR A 395 14.89 4.27 -5.56
N ILE A 396 16.01 4.97 -5.38
CA ILE A 396 16.00 6.38 -4.96
C ILE A 396 15.52 7.23 -6.12
N THR A 397 14.35 7.84 -5.95
CA THR A 397 13.74 8.72 -6.96
C THR A 397 13.90 10.20 -6.60
N ASN A 398 14.31 10.50 -5.36
CA ASN A 398 14.58 11.84 -4.87
C ASN A 398 15.72 11.81 -3.84
N ALA A 399 16.88 12.36 -4.20
CA ALA A 399 18.03 12.44 -3.29
C ALA A 399 18.07 13.73 -2.45
N SER A 400 17.18 14.68 -2.72
CA SER A 400 17.15 16.00 -2.08
C SER A 400 16.36 16.04 -0.76
N ILE A 401 15.58 14.99 -0.47
CA ILE A 401 14.82 14.86 0.78
C ILE A 401 15.39 13.70 1.60
N PRO A 402 15.80 13.94 2.85
CA PRO A 402 16.26 12.86 3.72
C PRO A 402 15.10 11.93 4.06
N LEU A 403 15.32 10.62 3.92
CA LEU A 403 14.35 9.59 4.28
C LEU A 403 14.74 8.97 5.63
N PHE A 404 13.72 8.66 6.43
CA PHE A 404 13.87 8.12 7.77
C PHE A 404 13.01 6.87 7.91
N PHE A 405 13.54 5.86 8.59
CA PHE A 405 12.91 4.56 8.72
C PHE A 405 13.18 3.94 10.10
N PHE A 406 12.33 3.00 10.49
CA PHE A 406 12.45 2.22 11.71
C PHE A 406 12.04 0.77 11.49
N SER A 407 12.44 -0.11 12.41
CA SER A 407 11.82 -1.44 12.53
C SER A 407 10.57 -1.35 13.41
N LYS A 408 9.42 -1.76 12.88
CA LYS A 408 8.12 -1.72 13.58
C LYS A 408 7.90 -2.90 14.53
N GLN A 409 8.93 -3.71 14.76
CA GLN A 409 8.87 -4.86 15.66
C GLN A 409 8.75 -4.41 17.12
N THR A 410 7.71 -4.90 17.81
CA THR A 410 7.42 -4.54 19.21
C THR A 410 7.58 -5.70 20.20
N VAL A 411 7.71 -6.94 19.71
CA VAL A 411 7.77 -8.16 20.53
C VAL A 411 8.96 -9.03 20.10
N PRO A 412 9.84 -9.54 20.98
CA PRO A 412 9.79 -9.43 22.44
C PRO A 412 10.22 -8.05 22.96
N VAL A 413 10.78 -7.20 22.11
CA VAL A 413 11.24 -5.86 22.45
C VAL A 413 10.77 -4.88 21.38
N ASN A 414 10.54 -3.62 21.77
CA ASN A 414 10.35 -2.53 20.82
C ASN A 414 11.69 -2.13 20.22
N GLU A 415 11.94 -2.57 19.00
CA GLU A 415 13.23 -2.39 18.32
C GLU A 415 13.49 -0.92 18.00
N CYS A 416 12.46 -0.16 17.61
CA CYS A 416 12.59 1.28 17.40
C CYS A 416 13.05 2.01 18.67
N ASN A 417 12.44 1.71 19.82
CA ASN A 417 12.85 2.29 21.09
C ASN A 417 14.19 1.77 21.62
N LYS A 418 14.67 0.64 21.10
CA LYS A 418 16.07 0.20 21.30
C LYS A 418 17.04 0.91 20.36
N GLY A 419 16.55 1.72 19.42
CA GLY A 419 17.34 2.53 18.51
C GLY A 419 17.54 1.92 17.12
N MET A 420 16.74 0.93 16.75
CA MET A 420 16.77 0.30 15.42
C MET A 420 16.06 1.20 14.40
N VAL A 421 16.79 2.22 13.96
CA VAL A 421 16.38 3.20 12.95
C VAL A 421 17.41 3.33 11.85
N PHE A 422 17.00 3.85 10.69
CA PHE A 422 17.82 4.02 9.50
C PHE A 422 17.51 5.35 8.80
N SER A 423 18.49 5.91 8.11
CA SER A 423 18.31 7.15 7.34
C SER A 423 19.06 7.16 6.01
N ILE A 424 18.46 7.78 4.99
CA ILE A 424 19.06 7.99 3.67
C ILE A 424 19.18 9.49 3.44
N ASN A 425 20.34 9.96 2.95
CA ASN A 425 20.58 11.35 2.54
C ASN A 425 20.31 12.40 3.64
N GLN A 426 20.44 12.01 4.92
CA GLN A 426 20.41 12.96 6.03
C GLN A 426 21.68 13.82 6.06
N ASN A 427 21.55 15.09 6.47
CA ASN A 427 22.70 15.97 6.67
C ASN A 427 23.28 15.75 8.08
N PRO A 428 24.52 15.20 8.21
CA PRO A 428 25.11 14.86 9.51
C PRO A 428 25.36 16.08 10.41
N ASN A 429 25.46 17.28 9.82
CA ASN A 429 25.71 18.53 10.54
C ASN A 429 24.41 19.31 10.86
N SER A 430 23.24 18.72 10.57
CA SER A 430 21.95 19.35 10.83
C SER A 430 21.31 18.85 12.12
N ALA A 431 20.29 19.58 12.59
CA ALA A 431 19.42 19.12 13.68
C ALA A 431 18.65 17.83 13.34
N LYS A 432 18.59 17.44 12.05
CA LYS A 432 17.98 16.21 11.56
C LYS A 432 19.02 15.12 11.23
N SER A 433 20.09 15.04 12.02
CA SER A 433 21.13 14.03 11.83
C SER A 433 20.66 12.62 12.20
N PHE A 434 21.35 11.58 11.72
CA PHE A 434 21.06 10.20 12.13
C PHE A 434 21.15 10.03 13.66
N ALA A 435 22.15 10.64 14.30
CA ALA A 435 22.32 10.57 15.75
C ALA A 435 21.13 11.22 16.49
N ALA A 436 20.64 12.36 15.99
CA ALA A 436 19.45 13.01 16.53
C ALA A 436 18.19 12.15 16.32
N PHE A 437 18.03 11.55 15.14
CA PHE A 437 16.91 10.66 14.84
C PHE A 437 16.90 9.42 15.73
N GLN A 438 18.05 8.79 15.95
CA GLN A 438 18.18 7.63 16.83
C GLN A 438 17.96 7.98 18.30
N ALA A 439 18.43 9.15 18.76
CA ALA A 439 18.16 9.63 20.11
C ALA A 439 16.65 9.87 20.30
N HIS A 440 15.99 10.46 19.31
CA HIS A 440 14.55 10.70 19.33
C HIS A 440 13.76 9.39 19.38
N ALA A 441 14.13 8.39 18.59
CA ALA A 441 13.51 7.06 18.62
C ALA A 441 13.61 6.36 19.97
N LYS A 442 14.77 6.47 20.64
CA LYS A 442 14.98 5.91 22.00
C LYS A 442 14.17 6.65 23.07
N ALA A 443 13.83 7.92 22.83
CA ALA A 443 13.05 8.75 23.73
C ALA A 443 11.53 8.68 23.48
N ASP A 444 11.10 8.16 22.32
CA ASP A 444 9.70 8.08 21.89
C ASP A 444 8.91 7.03 22.69
N ILE A 445 8.38 7.40 23.86
CA ILE A 445 7.55 6.49 24.67
C ILE A 445 6.15 6.44 24.08
N GLN A 446 5.88 5.48 23.19
CA GLN A 446 4.50 5.07 22.91
C GLN A 446 3.88 4.55 24.22
N PRO A 447 2.73 5.07 24.67
CA PRO A 447 2.09 4.53 25.86
C PRO A 447 1.75 3.06 25.61
N ALA A 448 2.28 2.19 26.48
CA ALA A 448 1.94 0.78 26.50
C ALA A 448 0.42 0.62 26.37
N ALA A 449 0.00 -0.29 25.49
CA ALA A 449 -1.38 -0.65 25.22
C ALA A 449 -2.26 -0.43 26.47
N LYS A 450 -3.27 0.43 26.37
CA LYS A 450 -4.27 0.59 27.43
C LYS A 450 -4.84 -0.80 27.73
N ALA A 451 -4.36 -1.40 28.83
CA ALA A 451 -5.02 -2.53 29.43
C ALA A 451 -6.46 -2.12 29.66
N ASN A 452 -7.37 -2.79 28.97
CA ASN A 452 -8.80 -2.58 29.11
C ASN A 452 -9.25 -3.13 30.47
N THR A 453 -8.99 -2.37 31.53
CA THR A 453 -9.57 -2.59 32.85
C THR A 453 -10.54 -1.45 33.14
N LYS A 454 -11.74 -1.54 32.57
CA LYS A 454 -12.93 -0.89 33.14
C LYS A 454 -14.06 -1.91 33.26
N GLY A 455 -14.27 -2.37 34.49
CA GLY A 455 -15.39 -3.25 34.79
C GLY A 455 -15.47 -3.85 36.18
N ARG A 456 -14.76 -3.36 37.20
CA ARG A 456 -15.06 -3.75 38.59
C ARG A 456 -15.13 -2.51 39.48
N ARG A 457 -16.33 -1.94 39.59
CA ARG A 457 -16.66 -0.98 40.66
C ARG A 457 -16.55 -1.72 41.99
N VAL A 458 -15.50 -1.46 42.75
CA VAL A 458 -15.48 -1.81 44.17
C VAL A 458 -16.35 -0.77 44.87
N HIS A 459 -17.43 -1.22 45.49
CA HIS A 459 -18.24 -0.40 46.38
C HIS A 459 -17.36 0.03 47.57
N ALA A 460 -17.14 1.33 47.73
CA ALA A 460 -16.69 1.89 48.99
C ALA A 460 -17.86 1.83 49.97
N ARG A 461 -17.86 0.82 50.84
CA ARG A 461 -18.51 0.87 52.14
C ARG A 461 -17.51 0.45 53.20
N ASP A 462 -17.56 1.21 54.29
CA ASP A 462 -16.95 0.97 55.60
C ASP A 462 -15.44 1.16 55.68
N PHE A 463 -15.03 2.28 56.31
CA PHE A 463 -14.17 2.30 57.50
C PHE A 463 -14.05 3.75 57.99
N ALA A 464 -15.00 4.14 58.85
CA ALA A 464 -14.84 5.28 59.74
C ALA A 464 -15.16 4.81 61.16
N LYS A 465 -14.13 4.32 61.87
CA LYS A 465 -14.07 4.40 63.34
C LYS A 465 -12.70 3.99 63.88
N VAL A 466 -12.29 4.79 64.87
CA VAL A 466 -11.22 4.57 65.87
C VAL A 466 -9.81 5.01 65.47
N ALA A 467 -9.44 6.24 65.86
CA ALA A 467 -8.26 6.50 66.69
C ALA A 467 -8.32 7.95 67.22
N GLY A 468 -8.56 8.08 68.52
CA GLY A 468 -8.55 9.36 69.24
C GLY A 468 -8.39 9.08 70.73
N LYS A 469 -7.15 8.87 71.14
CA LYS A 469 -6.59 9.27 72.44
C LYS A 469 -5.11 9.54 72.25
#